data_AF-A0A5B9WBP4-F1
#
_entry.id   AF-A0A5B9WBP4-F1
#
_cell.length_a   1.000
_cell.length_b   1.000
_cell.length_c   1.000
_cell.angle_alpha   90.00
_cell.angle_beta   90.00
_cell.angle_gamma   90.00
#
_symmetry.space_group_name_H-M   'P 1'
#
loop_
_entity.id
_entity.type
_entity.pdbx_description
1 polymer ?
#
loop_
_entity_poly.entity_id
_entity_poly.type
_entity_poly.pdbx_seq_one_letter_code
_entity_poly.pdbx_strand_id
1 'polypeptide(L)'
;MSETRAVARRVVITGLGTVNPLGLDVASAREGLREGRGGIGPISPFDANAFPGRFAGEVKGFDPSDLPDPHAARRMDRCSRFAVHAAVEAVRDGGLGFSAGGPYRRGVVRGESDVMLSGGSEAAIKPMGLGGFVSARALSTRNHAPAAASRPFDRDRDGFVLSEGAGVVLEELEQGRRRGARIYRELTGFGRTNDAHGIAAPDPEGRGAVRAIQLALEDAGLDPGDIDCINAHATRTALGDGRGAAESVGRRDDAPCGGPLDRTDHDDLGAEPEEGRASGPLRRSGSNRPLSVGLQEHLEPASTRRVS
;
A
#
# COMPACT_ATOMS: atom_id res chain seq x y z
N MET A 1 40.31 -7.72 14.60
CA MET A 1 39.73 -6.67 13.74
C MET A 1 38.28 -6.56 14.13
N SER A 2 37.92 -5.50 14.85
CA SER A 2 36.56 -5.28 15.34
C SER A 2 35.66 -4.97 14.16
N GLU A 3 34.77 -5.89 13.80
CA GLU A 3 33.69 -5.61 12.85
C GLU A 3 32.82 -4.52 13.45
N THR A 4 32.94 -3.31 12.93
CA THR A 4 31.97 -2.25 13.13
C THR A 4 30.69 -2.70 12.42
N ARG A 5 29.85 -3.49 13.11
CA ARG A 5 28.44 -3.62 12.74
C ARG A 5 27.92 -2.18 12.74
N ALA A 6 27.72 -1.62 11.55
CA ALA A 6 27.16 -0.29 11.40
C ALA A 6 25.91 -0.26 12.28
N VAL A 7 25.90 0.63 13.27
CA VAL A 7 24.77 0.79 14.19
C VAL A 7 23.52 0.89 13.31
N ALA A 8 22.61 -0.08 13.44
CA ALA A 8 21.41 -0.15 12.60
C ALA A 8 20.63 1.15 12.80
N ARG A 9 20.64 2.01 11.78
CA ARG A 9 20.03 3.33 11.86
C ARG A 9 18.55 3.17 11.58
N ARG A 10 17.71 3.58 12.53
CA ARG A 10 16.26 3.34 12.51
C ARG A 10 15.57 4.34 11.58
N VAL A 11 14.85 3.82 10.59
CA VAL A 11 14.01 4.63 9.71
C VAL A 11 12.60 4.69 10.28
N VAL A 12 12.09 5.90 10.48
CA VAL A 12 10.73 6.13 10.97
C VAL A 12 9.89 6.86 9.95
N ILE A 13 8.61 6.51 9.87
CA ILE A 13 7.62 7.22 9.07
C ILE A 13 6.99 8.30 9.95
N THR A 14 7.14 9.55 9.54
CA THR A 14 6.72 10.73 10.30
C THR A 14 5.58 11.51 9.65
N GLY A 15 5.32 11.29 8.36
CA GLY A 15 4.27 11.95 7.60
C GLY A 15 3.64 11.02 6.58
N LEU A 16 2.33 11.18 6.36
CA LEU A 16 1.53 10.43 5.41
C LEU A 16 0.80 11.38 4.47
N GLY A 17 0.64 10.98 3.21
CA GLY A 17 -0.19 11.69 2.24
C GLY A 17 -0.79 10.77 1.20
N THR A 18 -2.01 11.05 0.77
CA THR A 18 -2.71 10.22 -0.19
C THR A 18 -3.79 10.97 -0.96
N VAL A 19 -4.10 10.46 -2.16
CA VAL A 19 -5.33 10.74 -2.88
C VAL A 19 -5.77 9.44 -3.54
N ASN A 20 -6.98 8.99 -3.29
CA ASN A 20 -7.49 7.71 -3.79
C ASN A 20 -9.03 7.74 -3.85
N PRO A 21 -9.68 6.69 -4.37
CA PRO A 21 -11.14 6.66 -4.52
C PRO A 21 -11.94 6.73 -3.20
N LEU A 22 -11.30 6.49 -2.05
CA LEU A 22 -11.94 6.60 -0.72
C LEU A 22 -11.76 7.98 -0.07
N GLY A 23 -10.83 8.80 -0.55
CA GLY A 23 -10.57 10.12 0.01
C GLY A 23 -9.47 10.90 -0.70
N LEU A 24 -9.57 12.23 -0.64
CA LEU A 24 -8.59 13.15 -1.22
C LEU A 24 -7.48 13.52 -0.24
N ASP A 25 -7.51 12.98 0.98
CA ASP A 25 -6.49 13.17 2.01
C ASP A 25 -6.51 11.96 2.97
N VAL A 26 -5.52 11.86 3.85
CA VAL A 26 -5.36 10.78 4.83
C VAL A 26 -6.55 10.70 5.78
N ALA A 27 -7.17 11.83 6.11
CA ALA A 27 -8.29 11.89 7.05
C ALA A 27 -9.57 11.30 6.45
N SER A 28 -9.94 11.74 5.25
CA SER A 28 -11.11 11.30 4.49
C SER A 28 -10.97 9.85 4.01
N ALA A 29 -9.77 9.43 3.58
CA ALA A 29 -9.51 8.04 3.21
C ALA A 29 -9.66 7.10 4.41
N ARG A 30 -9.14 7.51 5.57
CA ARG A 30 -9.30 6.77 6.84
C ARG A 30 -10.76 6.65 7.26
N GLU A 31 -11.52 7.73 7.15
CA GLU A 31 -12.95 7.71 7.47
C GLU A 31 -13.67 6.74 6.52
N GLY A 32 -13.38 6.78 5.22
CA GLY A 32 -13.99 5.88 4.25
C GLY A 32 -13.72 4.41 4.53
N LEU A 33 -12.50 4.08 4.94
CA LEU A 33 -12.17 2.73 5.39
C LEU A 33 -12.93 2.33 6.66
N ARG A 34 -13.00 3.21 7.66
CA ARG A 34 -13.73 2.92 8.91
C ARG A 34 -15.21 2.67 8.69
N GLU A 35 -15.80 3.36 7.71
CA GLU A 35 -17.22 3.24 7.38
C GLU A 35 -17.56 2.12 6.40
N GLY A 36 -16.55 1.47 5.81
CA GLY A 36 -16.83 0.45 4.79
C GLY A 36 -17.21 1.02 3.43
N ARG A 37 -16.86 2.27 3.13
CA ARG A 37 -17.13 2.87 1.81
C ARG A 37 -16.31 2.12 0.74
N GLY A 38 -16.92 1.87 -0.41
CA GLY A 38 -16.25 1.32 -1.60
C GLY A 38 -15.93 2.43 -2.60
N GLY A 39 -14.74 2.37 -3.20
CA GLY A 39 -14.27 3.33 -4.21
C GLY A 39 -14.63 2.96 -5.66
N ILE A 40 -15.16 1.76 -5.86
CA ILE A 40 -15.32 1.15 -7.19
C ILE A 40 -16.68 1.51 -7.77
N GLY A 41 -16.67 2.04 -9.00
CA GLY A 41 -17.91 2.38 -9.70
C GLY A 41 -17.74 2.46 -11.21
N PRO A 42 -18.81 2.81 -11.95
CA PRO A 42 -18.74 2.98 -13.39
C PRO A 42 -17.68 4.00 -13.79
N ILE A 43 -16.93 3.71 -14.85
CA ILE A 43 -15.96 4.65 -15.43
C ILE A 43 -16.73 5.86 -15.96
N SER A 44 -16.42 7.04 -15.44
CA SER A 44 -17.05 8.30 -15.85
C SER A 44 -16.25 9.19 -16.82
N PRO A 45 -14.89 9.14 -16.88
CA PRO A 45 -14.13 10.08 -17.71
C PRO A 45 -14.25 9.87 -19.23
N PHE A 46 -14.73 8.70 -19.69
CA PHE A 46 -14.92 8.38 -21.10
C PHE A 46 -15.97 7.28 -21.28
N ASP A 47 -16.47 7.11 -22.51
CA ASP A 47 -17.38 6.01 -22.85
C ASP A 47 -16.66 4.65 -22.81
N ALA A 48 -16.92 3.89 -21.74
CA ALA A 48 -16.33 2.57 -21.53
C ALA A 48 -17.08 1.42 -22.23
N ASN A 49 -18.16 1.68 -23.00
CA ASN A 49 -18.97 0.61 -23.61
C ASN A 49 -18.20 -0.29 -24.58
N ALA A 50 -17.13 0.23 -25.19
CA ALA A 50 -16.25 -0.52 -26.07
C ALA A 50 -15.35 -1.52 -25.33
N PHE A 51 -15.29 -1.47 -23.98
CA PHE A 51 -14.43 -2.31 -23.16
C PHE A 51 -15.23 -3.40 -22.43
N PRO A 52 -14.63 -4.59 -22.22
CA PRO A 52 -15.25 -5.69 -21.48
C PRO A 52 -15.53 -5.34 -20.00
N GLY A 53 -14.63 -4.62 -19.33
CA GLY A 53 -14.81 -4.07 -17.99
C GLY A 53 -15.09 -2.57 -18.06
N ARG A 54 -16.11 -2.10 -17.32
CA ARG A 54 -16.65 -0.72 -17.43
C ARG A 54 -16.68 0.02 -16.11
N PHE A 55 -15.87 -0.42 -15.17
CA PHE A 55 -15.80 0.10 -13.81
C PHE A 55 -14.34 0.21 -13.37
N ALA A 56 -14.08 1.14 -12.44
CA ALA A 56 -12.76 1.44 -11.92
C ALA A 56 -12.86 2.09 -10.53
N GLY A 57 -11.74 2.09 -9.80
CA GLY A 57 -11.52 2.95 -8.64
C GLY A 57 -11.15 4.35 -9.09
N GLU A 58 -12.14 5.20 -9.36
CA GLU A 58 -11.89 6.57 -9.84
C GLU A 58 -11.72 7.57 -8.68
N VAL A 59 -10.69 8.42 -8.75
CA VAL A 59 -10.56 9.57 -7.84
C VAL A 59 -11.55 10.66 -8.25
N LYS A 60 -12.54 10.91 -7.39
CA LYS A 60 -13.60 11.90 -7.65
C LYS A 60 -13.37 13.20 -6.92
N GLY A 61 -13.74 14.31 -7.55
CA GLY A 61 -13.73 15.64 -6.92
C GLY A 61 -12.35 16.28 -6.73
N PHE A 62 -11.28 15.68 -7.26
CA PHE A 62 -9.94 16.27 -7.20
C PHE A 62 -9.85 17.53 -8.08
N ASP A 63 -9.58 18.69 -7.46
CA ASP A 63 -9.33 19.95 -8.15
C ASP A 63 -7.83 20.28 -8.19
N PRO A 64 -7.19 20.40 -9.37
CA PRO A 64 -5.79 20.83 -9.46
C PRO A 64 -5.52 22.24 -8.92
N SER A 65 -6.54 23.06 -8.70
CA SER A 65 -6.39 24.40 -8.13
C SER A 65 -6.02 24.40 -6.64
N ASP A 66 -6.21 23.28 -5.95
CA ASP A 66 -5.81 23.08 -4.55
C ASP A 66 -4.29 22.85 -4.38
N LEU A 67 -3.57 22.65 -5.50
CA LEU A 67 -2.12 22.49 -5.49
C LEU A 67 -1.38 23.81 -5.22
N PRO A 68 -0.18 23.78 -4.62
CA PRO A 68 0.55 25.00 -4.23
C PRO A 68 0.83 25.99 -5.38
N ASP A 69 1.00 25.50 -6.61
CA ASP A 69 1.11 26.33 -7.81
C ASP A 69 0.02 25.94 -8.82
N PRO A 70 -1.13 26.63 -8.81
CA PRO A 70 -2.24 26.35 -9.72
C PRO A 70 -1.87 26.56 -11.21
N HIS A 71 -0.90 27.43 -11.51
CA HIS A 71 -0.47 27.68 -12.89
C HIS A 71 0.38 26.53 -13.41
N ALA A 72 1.28 25.98 -12.60
CA ALA A 72 2.03 24.78 -12.93
C ALA A 72 1.12 23.55 -12.99
N ALA A 73 0.20 23.40 -12.03
CA ALA A 73 -0.75 22.30 -11.96
C ALA A 73 -1.54 22.10 -13.25
N ARG A 74 -2.00 23.20 -13.88
CA ARG A 74 -2.71 23.17 -15.18
C ARG A 74 -1.93 22.51 -16.32
N ARG A 75 -0.59 22.54 -16.26
CA ARG A 75 0.30 21.95 -17.26
C ARG A 75 0.79 20.55 -16.90
N MET A 76 0.58 20.11 -15.66
CA MET A 76 0.90 18.75 -15.21
C MET A 76 -0.14 17.75 -15.70
N ASP A 77 0.27 16.51 -15.94
CA ASP A 77 -0.65 15.40 -16.12
C ASP A 77 -1.30 14.99 -14.78
N ARG A 78 -2.37 14.19 -14.84
CA ARG A 78 -3.15 13.76 -13.67
C ARG A 78 -2.33 12.96 -12.66
N CYS A 79 -1.46 12.07 -13.10
CA CYS A 79 -0.59 11.28 -12.21
C CYS A 79 0.40 12.18 -11.48
N SER A 80 1.02 13.15 -12.18
CA SER A 80 1.90 14.14 -11.54
C SER A 80 1.16 14.99 -10.50
N ARG A 81 -0.10 15.39 -10.78
CA ARG A 81 -0.91 16.16 -9.83
C ARG A 81 -1.19 15.39 -8.53
N PHE A 82 -1.55 14.10 -8.65
CA PHE A 82 -1.75 13.23 -7.49
C PHE A 82 -0.46 13.06 -6.66
N ALA A 83 0.67 12.85 -7.34
CA ALA A 83 1.96 12.72 -6.67
C ALA A 83 2.33 13.98 -5.87
N VAL A 84 2.15 15.16 -6.47
CA VAL A 84 2.42 16.44 -5.79
C VAL A 84 1.47 16.65 -4.62
N HIS A 85 0.18 16.34 -4.78
CA HIS A 85 -0.81 16.45 -3.72
C HIS A 85 -0.44 15.60 -2.50
N ALA A 86 -0.22 14.31 -2.71
CA ALA A 86 0.15 13.38 -1.66
C ALA A 86 1.51 13.75 -1.01
N ALA A 87 2.48 14.20 -1.81
CA ALA A 87 3.77 14.65 -1.26
C ALA A 87 3.62 15.90 -0.37
N VAL A 88 2.81 16.87 -0.78
CA VAL A 88 2.55 18.09 0.01
C VAL A 88 1.86 17.74 1.31
N GLU A 89 0.88 16.84 1.29
CA GLU A 89 0.22 16.35 2.49
C GLU A 89 1.21 15.64 3.42
N ALA A 90 2.04 14.72 2.91
CA ALA A 90 3.03 13.99 3.71
C ALA A 90 4.06 14.91 4.38
N VAL A 91 4.53 15.95 3.68
CA VAL A 91 5.45 16.95 4.26
C VAL A 91 4.78 17.75 5.37
N ARG A 92 3.52 18.18 5.16
CA ARG A 92 2.73 18.94 6.14
C ARG A 92 2.40 18.10 7.38
N ASP A 93 1.96 16.87 7.20
CA ASP A 93 1.67 15.92 8.28
C ASP A 93 2.94 15.60 9.08
N GLY A 94 4.07 15.46 8.37
CA GLY A 94 5.38 15.39 8.97
C GLY A 94 5.77 16.64 9.77
N GLY A 95 5.14 17.79 9.60
CA GLY A 95 5.55 19.03 10.24
C GLY A 95 6.91 19.55 9.74
N LEU A 96 7.26 19.25 8.49
CA LEU A 96 8.40 19.84 7.80
C LEU A 96 7.95 21.01 6.92
N GLY A 97 8.80 22.03 6.80
CA GLY A 97 8.63 23.10 5.83
C GLY A 97 9.34 22.77 4.51
N PHE A 98 8.80 23.26 3.38
CA PHE A 98 9.44 23.11 2.05
C PHE A 98 10.78 23.83 1.91
N SER A 99 11.17 24.65 2.89
CA SER A 99 12.45 25.36 2.98
C SER A 99 13.55 24.60 3.73
N ALA A 100 13.28 23.39 4.26
CA ALA A 100 14.20 22.64 5.12
C ALA A 100 15.15 21.66 4.39
N GLY A 101 15.15 21.60 3.05
CA GLY A 101 15.90 20.58 2.28
C GLY A 101 17.15 21.10 1.57
N GLY A 102 18.32 20.55 1.93
CA GLY A 102 19.51 20.57 1.07
C GLY A 102 19.33 19.71 -0.20
N PRO A 103 20.28 19.75 -1.16
CA PRO A 103 20.12 19.11 -2.46
C PRO A 103 19.89 17.60 -2.36
N TYR A 104 18.86 17.15 -3.08
CA TYR A 104 18.38 15.77 -3.25
C TYR A 104 19.48 14.70 -3.15
N ARG A 105 19.34 13.80 -2.18
CA ARG A 105 20.10 12.55 -2.10
C ARG A 105 19.15 11.37 -1.92
N ARG A 106 19.59 10.19 -2.33
CA ARG A 106 18.77 8.96 -2.32
C ARG A 106 18.86 8.27 -0.95
N GLY A 107 17.81 7.55 -0.57
CA GLY A 107 17.86 6.44 0.40
C GLY A 107 18.17 6.80 1.86
N VAL A 108 17.12 6.90 2.70
CA VAL A 108 17.25 7.01 4.16
C VAL A 108 17.80 5.71 4.78
N VAL A 109 17.32 4.55 4.32
CA VAL A 109 17.77 3.21 4.75
C VAL A 109 19.27 3.01 4.51
N ARG A 110 19.83 3.59 3.44
CA ARG A 110 21.26 3.52 3.11
C ARG A 110 22.10 4.63 3.76
N GLY A 111 21.46 5.51 4.54
CA GLY A 111 22.11 6.65 5.19
C GLY A 111 22.62 7.71 4.22
N GLU A 112 22.15 7.75 2.98
CA GLU A 112 22.55 8.78 2.00
C GLU A 112 21.68 10.05 2.11
N SER A 113 20.56 9.98 2.85
CA SER A 113 19.68 11.10 3.21
C SER A 113 19.17 11.03 4.66
N ASP A 114 18.98 12.20 5.28
CA ASP A 114 18.33 12.34 6.60
C ASP A 114 16.80 12.23 6.54
N VAL A 115 16.22 12.66 5.41
CA VAL A 115 14.78 12.73 5.15
C VAL A 115 14.51 12.31 3.69
N MET A 116 13.45 11.55 3.45
CA MET A 116 13.04 11.15 2.09
C MET A 116 11.53 11.09 1.94
N LEU A 117 11.04 11.48 0.77
CA LEU A 117 9.69 11.15 0.32
C LEU A 117 9.75 9.85 -0.47
N SER A 118 8.93 8.89 -0.06
CA SER A 118 8.79 7.58 -0.72
C SER A 118 7.33 7.35 -1.04
N GLY A 119 7.01 6.89 -2.24
CA GLY A 119 5.62 6.71 -2.65
C GLY A 119 5.45 6.35 -4.12
N GLY A 120 4.20 6.27 -4.54
CA GLY A 120 3.79 6.00 -5.92
C GLY A 120 2.55 6.80 -6.30
N SER A 121 2.33 6.96 -7.61
CA SER A 121 1.18 7.63 -8.18
C SER A 121 0.81 7.00 -9.52
N GLU A 122 -0.48 6.84 -9.77
CA GLU A 122 -1.04 6.28 -11.00
C GLU A 122 -2.31 7.04 -11.42
N ALA A 123 -2.52 7.17 -12.74
CA ALA A 123 -3.71 7.76 -13.34
C ALA A 123 -4.04 7.06 -14.68
N ALA A 124 -4.17 5.73 -14.63
CA ALA A 124 -4.32 4.85 -15.77
C ALA A 124 -5.75 4.71 -16.30
N ILE A 125 -6.75 5.35 -15.66
CA ILE A 125 -8.16 5.34 -16.08
C ILE A 125 -8.34 6.21 -17.33
N LYS A 126 -7.84 5.69 -18.46
CA LYS A 126 -7.87 6.28 -19.80
C LYS A 126 -8.09 5.16 -20.82
N PRO A 127 -8.62 5.44 -22.02
CA PRO A 127 -8.86 4.41 -23.03
C PRO A 127 -7.62 3.56 -23.34
N MET A 128 -6.43 4.19 -23.42
CA MET A 128 -5.18 3.48 -23.65
C MET A 128 -4.75 2.58 -22.48
N GLY A 129 -4.82 3.08 -21.25
CA GLY A 129 -4.46 2.31 -20.06
C GLY A 129 -5.38 1.11 -19.86
N LEU A 130 -6.69 1.37 -19.95
CA LEU A 130 -7.71 0.33 -19.90
C LEU A 130 -7.52 -0.70 -21.03
N GLY A 131 -7.31 -0.25 -22.27
CA GLY A 131 -7.08 -1.11 -23.43
C GLY A 131 -5.85 -2.02 -23.30
N GLY A 132 -4.78 -1.53 -22.69
CA GLY A 132 -3.59 -2.32 -22.39
C GLY A 132 -3.89 -3.51 -21.47
N PHE A 133 -4.55 -3.26 -20.34
CA PHE A 133 -4.89 -4.33 -19.39
C PHE A 133 -6.02 -5.25 -19.88
N VAL A 134 -6.95 -4.74 -20.71
CA VAL A 134 -7.91 -5.60 -21.43
C VAL A 134 -7.18 -6.55 -22.37
N SER A 135 -6.20 -6.06 -23.13
CA SER A 135 -5.41 -6.90 -24.05
C SER A 135 -4.61 -7.97 -23.29
N ALA A 136 -4.13 -7.64 -22.09
CA ALA A 136 -3.46 -8.58 -21.20
C ALA A 136 -4.42 -9.58 -20.50
N ARG A 137 -5.75 -9.42 -20.67
CA ARG A 137 -6.80 -10.19 -19.97
C ARG A 137 -6.64 -10.15 -18.45
N ALA A 138 -6.23 -9.00 -17.92
CA ALA A 138 -5.93 -8.85 -16.50
C ALA A 138 -7.09 -8.26 -15.68
N LEU A 139 -8.08 -7.66 -16.34
CA LEU A 139 -9.18 -6.96 -15.68
C LEU A 139 -10.43 -7.82 -15.49
N SER A 140 -11.10 -7.61 -14.36
CA SER A 140 -12.45 -8.13 -14.11
C SER A 140 -13.45 -7.58 -15.13
N THR A 141 -14.45 -8.41 -15.47
CA THR A 141 -15.53 -8.04 -16.40
C THR A 141 -16.91 -8.05 -15.73
N ARG A 142 -16.93 -8.05 -14.39
CA ARG A 142 -18.13 -8.17 -13.55
C ARG A 142 -19.00 -6.90 -13.50
N ASN A 143 -19.44 -6.43 -14.66
CA ASN A 143 -20.19 -5.19 -14.81
C ASN A 143 -21.53 -5.15 -14.06
N HIS A 144 -22.13 -6.31 -13.74
CA HIS A 144 -23.40 -6.38 -13.02
C HIS A 144 -23.26 -6.09 -11.51
N ALA A 145 -22.05 -6.13 -10.96
CA ALA A 145 -21.81 -5.83 -9.55
C ALA A 145 -20.42 -5.16 -9.35
N PRO A 146 -20.22 -3.91 -9.83
CA PRO A 146 -18.91 -3.23 -9.76
C PRO A 146 -18.35 -3.10 -8.34
N ALA A 147 -19.19 -2.78 -7.36
CA ALA A 147 -18.78 -2.62 -5.97
C ALA A 147 -18.31 -3.93 -5.29
N ALA A 148 -18.58 -5.09 -5.92
CA ALA A 148 -18.13 -6.41 -5.47
C ALA A 148 -17.20 -7.07 -6.50
N ALA A 149 -16.68 -6.29 -7.45
CA ALA A 149 -15.80 -6.80 -8.49
C ALA A 149 -14.38 -7.04 -7.97
N SER A 150 -13.91 -6.19 -7.05
CA SER A 150 -12.75 -6.51 -6.21
C SER A 150 -13.15 -7.61 -5.23
N ARG A 151 -12.45 -8.75 -5.30
CA ARG A 151 -12.63 -9.91 -4.40
C ARG A 151 -11.34 -10.74 -4.37
N PRO A 152 -10.30 -10.24 -3.69
CA PRO A 152 -9.04 -10.97 -3.49
C PRO A 152 -9.31 -12.35 -2.89
N PHE A 153 -8.53 -13.36 -3.30
CA PHE A 153 -8.60 -14.75 -2.82
C PHE A 153 -9.90 -15.53 -3.09
N ASP A 154 -10.99 -14.84 -3.45
CA ASP A 154 -12.26 -15.47 -3.78
C ASP A 154 -12.10 -16.46 -4.94
N ARG A 155 -12.77 -17.62 -4.83
CA ARG A 155 -12.69 -18.70 -5.82
C ARG A 155 -13.13 -18.24 -7.21
N ASP A 156 -14.11 -17.35 -7.27
CA ASP A 156 -14.80 -16.92 -8.47
C ASP A 156 -14.29 -15.53 -8.94
N ARG A 157 -13.07 -15.12 -8.52
CA ARG A 157 -12.35 -13.94 -9.02
C ARG A 157 -11.99 -14.05 -10.49
N ASP A 158 -12.01 -12.94 -11.22
CA ASP A 158 -11.89 -12.91 -12.68
C ASP A 158 -10.93 -11.84 -13.22
N GLY A 159 -10.06 -11.29 -12.36
CA GLY A 159 -9.11 -10.23 -12.68
C GLY A 159 -9.14 -9.11 -11.64
N PHE A 160 -8.16 -8.21 -11.70
CA PHE A 160 -8.17 -6.99 -10.88
C PHE A 160 -9.08 -5.93 -11.50
N VAL A 161 -9.33 -4.86 -10.77
CA VAL A 161 -10.02 -3.70 -11.31
C VAL A 161 -9.04 -2.54 -11.27
N LEU A 162 -9.03 -1.74 -12.33
CA LEU A 162 -8.11 -0.62 -12.45
C LEU A 162 -8.49 0.50 -11.48
N SER A 163 -7.52 1.09 -10.80
CA SER A 163 -7.70 2.28 -9.95
C SER A 163 -6.73 3.39 -10.36
N GLU A 164 -6.93 4.56 -9.77
CA GLU A 164 -5.97 5.66 -9.80
C GLU A 164 -5.81 6.29 -8.41
N GLY A 165 -4.68 6.93 -8.18
CA GLY A 165 -4.39 7.60 -6.93
C GLY A 165 -2.90 7.78 -6.67
N ALA A 166 -2.57 8.26 -5.48
CA ALA A 166 -1.21 8.33 -4.99
C ALA A 166 -1.16 8.05 -3.48
N GLY A 167 -0.01 7.52 -3.05
CA GLY A 167 0.35 7.35 -1.65
C GLY A 167 1.81 7.74 -1.47
N VAL A 168 2.08 8.64 -0.52
CA VAL A 168 3.43 9.13 -0.20
C VAL A 168 3.63 9.10 1.31
N VAL A 169 4.81 8.67 1.73
CA VAL A 169 5.27 8.71 3.11
C VAL A 169 6.52 9.57 3.22
N LEU A 170 6.68 10.19 4.39
CA LEU A 170 7.88 10.90 4.79
C LEU A 170 8.69 10.02 5.74
N GLU A 171 9.89 9.64 5.31
CA GLU A 171 10.83 8.81 6.05
C GLU A 171 11.95 9.67 6.66
N GLU A 172 12.32 9.39 7.90
CA GLU A 172 13.39 10.11 8.61
C GLU A 172 14.35 9.18 9.34
N LEU A 173 15.64 9.55 9.32
CA LEU A 173 16.71 8.88 10.05
C LEU A 173 16.95 9.55 11.40
N GLU A 174 16.34 9.07 12.48
CA GLU A 174 16.45 9.61 13.85
C GLU A 174 16.04 11.10 14.06
N GLN A 175 15.88 11.91 13.01
CA GLN A 175 15.51 13.32 13.07
C GLN A 175 14.11 13.50 13.64
N GLY A 176 13.16 12.64 13.25
CA GLY A 176 11.78 12.69 13.73
C GLY A 176 11.70 12.65 15.25
N ARG A 177 12.52 11.82 15.89
CA ARG A 177 12.63 11.77 17.36
C ARG A 177 13.20 13.05 17.94
N ARG A 178 14.26 13.60 17.33
CA ARG A 178 14.93 14.81 17.82
C ARG A 178 14.04 16.03 17.78
N ARG A 179 13.18 16.15 16.76
CA ARG A 179 12.23 17.26 16.61
C ARG A 179 10.86 17.02 17.22
N GLY A 180 10.65 15.88 17.90
CA GLY A 180 9.37 15.55 18.54
C GLY A 180 8.22 15.25 17.56
N ALA A 181 8.55 14.79 16.34
CA ALA A 181 7.56 14.41 15.34
C ALA A 181 6.72 13.23 15.81
N ARG A 182 5.47 13.17 15.34
CA ARG A 182 4.66 11.95 15.44
C ARG A 182 5.36 10.85 14.67
N ILE A 183 5.49 9.67 15.28
CA ILE A 183 6.02 8.47 14.62
C ILE A 183 4.84 7.53 14.37
N TYR A 184 4.55 7.29 13.09
CA TYR A 184 3.51 6.38 12.66
C TYR A 184 3.97 4.93 12.76
N ARG A 185 5.13 4.65 12.17
CA ARG A 185 5.72 3.32 12.05
C ARG A 185 7.24 3.41 12.02
N GLU A 186 7.86 2.28 12.27
CA GLU A 186 9.27 2.05 12.03
C GLU A 186 9.41 1.05 10.89
N LEU A 187 10.29 1.35 9.94
CA LEU A 187 10.70 0.39 8.91
C LEU A 187 11.87 -0.41 9.46
N THR A 188 11.60 -1.68 9.80
CA THR A 188 12.57 -2.56 10.47
C THR A 188 13.44 -3.33 9.49
N GLY A 189 12.94 -3.71 8.31
CA GLY A 189 13.72 -4.36 7.28
C GLY A 189 13.05 -4.34 5.90
N PHE A 190 13.83 -4.63 4.86
CA PHE A 190 13.38 -4.67 3.47
C PHE A 190 14.07 -5.78 2.66
N GLY A 191 13.31 -6.43 1.77
CA GLY A 191 13.82 -7.45 0.86
C GLY A 191 13.30 -7.26 -0.55
N ARG A 192 14.15 -7.55 -1.55
CA ARG A 192 13.79 -7.48 -2.97
C ARG A 192 14.47 -8.58 -3.76
N THR A 193 13.72 -9.16 -4.67
CA THR A 193 14.17 -10.22 -5.59
C THR A 193 13.68 -9.93 -7.00
N ASN A 194 14.13 -10.73 -7.96
CA ASN A 194 13.62 -10.77 -9.32
C ASN A 194 13.50 -12.24 -9.72
N ASP A 195 12.30 -12.66 -10.15
CA ASP A 195 12.02 -14.04 -10.49
C ASP A 195 12.80 -14.53 -11.72
N ALA A 196 13.19 -13.61 -12.62
CA ALA A 196 13.90 -13.93 -13.87
C ALA A 196 13.26 -15.09 -14.68
N HIS A 197 11.94 -15.25 -14.58
CA HIS A 197 11.19 -16.38 -15.15
C HIS A 197 10.43 -15.99 -16.44
N GLY A 198 9.44 -15.12 -16.32
CA GLY A 198 8.66 -14.59 -17.44
C GLY A 198 8.61 -13.08 -17.42
N ILE A 199 8.24 -12.47 -18.55
CA ILE A 199 8.12 -11.00 -18.65
C ILE A 199 7.02 -10.46 -17.72
N ALA A 200 5.93 -11.20 -17.57
CA ALA A 200 4.77 -10.80 -16.76
C ALA A 200 4.27 -11.88 -15.80
N ALA A 201 4.71 -13.13 -15.98
CA ALA A 201 4.29 -14.24 -15.13
C ALA A 201 5.26 -14.40 -13.95
N PRO A 202 4.76 -14.50 -12.70
CA PRO A 202 5.61 -14.81 -11.55
C PRO A 202 6.19 -16.22 -11.66
N ASP A 203 7.23 -16.50 -10.88
CA ASP A 203 7.72 -17.87 -10.68
C ASP A 203 6.56 -18.75 -10.16
N PRO A 204 6.19 -19.85 -10.84
CA PRO A 204 5.08 -20.71 -10.41
C PRO A 204 5.28 -21.34 -9.03
N GLU A 205 6.52 -21.46 -8.56
CA GLU A 205 6.85 -21.96 -7.22
C GLU A 205 6.96 -20.84 -6.18
N GLY A 206 6.82 -19.56 -6.58
CA GLY A 206 6.85 -18.41 -5.67
C GLY A 206 8.20 -18.15 -5.01
N ARG A 207 9.30 -18.76 -5.52
CA ARG A 207 10.63 -18.72 -4.87
C ARG A 207 11.15 -17.30 -4.67
N GLY A 208 10.94 -16.40 -5.62
CA GLY A 208 11.38 -15.01 -5.46
C GLY A 208 10.62 -14.27 -4.36
N ALA A 209 9.31 -14.49 -4.23
CA ALA A 209 8.52 -13.94 -3.12
C ALA A 209 9.00 -14.49 -1.77
N VAL A 210 9.17 -15.81 -1.65
CA VAL A 210 9.73 -16.47 -0.44
C VAL A 210 11.06 -15.84 -0.07
N ARG A 211 11.96 -15.70 -1.04
CA ARG A 211 13.30 -15.14 -0.82
C ARG A 211 13.25 -13.65 -0.44
N ALA A 212 12.32 -12.87 -1.00
CA ALA A 212 12.15 -11.47 -0.62
C ALA A 212 11.71 -11.33 0.84
N ILE A 213 10.78 -12.18 1.30
CA ILE A 213 10.33 -12.22 2.70
C ILE A 213 11.48 -12.61 3.62
N GLN A 214 12.24 -13.67 3.28
CA GLN A 214 13.41 -14.08 4.04
C GLN A 214 14.45 -12.96 4.17
N LEU A 215 14.77 -12.27 3.07
CA LEU A 215 15.69 -11.13 3.08
C LEU A 215 15.17 -9.99 3.97
N ALA A 216 13.87 -9.70 3.96
CA ALA A 216 13.29 -8.66 4.81
C ALA A 216 13.35 -9.02 6.30
N LEU A 217 13.12 -10.29 6.66
CA LEU A 217 13.26 -10.80 8.03
C LEU A 217 14.72 -10.81 8.49
N GLU A 218 15.64 -11.25 7.62
CA GLU A 218 17.09 -11.21 7.85
C GLU A 218 17.57 -9.76 8.11
N ASP A 219 17.14 -8.80 7.30
CA ASP A 219 17.46 -7.37 7.44
C ASP A 219 16.87 -6.78 8.73
N ALA A 220 15.64 -7.19 9.09
CA ALA A 220 14.98 -6.77 10.33
C ALA A 220 15.54 -7.43 11.60
N GLY A 221 16.25 -8.56 11.45
CA GLY A 221 16.63 -9.41 12.58
C GLY A 221 15.43 -9.99 13.32
N LEU A 222 14.36 -10.33 12.59
CA LEU A 222 13.12 -10.89 13.13
C LEU A 222 12.94 -12.34 12.66
N ASP A 223 12.28 -13.14 13.48
CA ASP A 223 11.86 -14.49 13.11
C ASP A 223 10.43 -14.46 12.51
N PRO A 224 10.04 -15.44 11.67
CA PRO A 224 8.67 -15.51 11.14
C PRO A 224 7.58 -15.51 12.22
N GLY A 225 7.89 -16.02 13.42
CA GLY A 225 6.98 -16.05 14.56
C GLY A 225 6.70 -14.69 15.19
N ASP A 226 7.47 -13.65 14.83
CA ASP A 226 7.30 -12.26 15.28
C ASP A 226 6.32 -11.47 14.40
N ILE A 227 5.82 -12.08 13.31
CA ILE A 227 4.94 -11.42 12.35
C ILE A 227 3.47 -11.67 12.70
N ASP A 228 2.78 -10.61 13.09
CA ASP A 228 1.36 -10.67 13.49
C ASP A 228 0.39 -10.68 12.30
N CYS A 229 0.75 -10.00 11.21
CA CYS A 229 -0.09 -9.87 10.04
C CYS A 229 0.73 -9.63 8.78
N ILE A 230 0.17 -10.02 7.64
CA ILE A 230 0.74 -9.76 6.33
C ILE A 230 -0.28 -8.98 5.53
N ASN A 231 0.18 -7.87 4.98
CA ASN A 231 -0.49 -7.20 3.90
C ASN A 231 -0.02 -7.95 2.60
N ALA A 232 -0.88 -8.72 1.93
CA ALA A 232 -0.56 -9.41 0.67
C ALA A 232 -0.88 -8.63 -0.64
N HIS A 233 -0.08 -8.77 -1.70
CA HIS A 233 -0.26 -8.05 -2.99
C HIS A 233 -1.55 -8.40 -3.75
N ALA A 234 -1.88 -9.70 -3.81
CA ALA A 234 -3.18 -10.25 -4.22
C ALA A 234 -3.91 -9.56 -5.40
N THR A 235 -3.29 -9.62 -6.58
CA THR A 235 -3.78 -8.97 -7.81
C THR A 235 -4.92 -9.71 -8.50
N ARG A 236 -5.56 -10.69 -7.85
CA ARG A 236 -6.85 -11.25 -8.29
C ARG A 236 -6.78 -11.97 -9.62
N THR A 237 -5.56 -12.36 -10.00
CA THR A 237 -5.27 -13.22 -11.15
C THR A 237 -4.97 -14.62 -10.63
N ALA A 238 -5.29 -15.66 -11.42
CA ALA A 238 -4.96 -17.04 -11.05
C ALA A 238 -3.45 -17.26 -10.82
N LEU A 239 -2.60 -16.42 -11.44
CA LEU A 239 -1.14 -16.45 -11.30
C LEU A 239 -0.65 -15.66 -10.08
N GLY A 240 -1.20 -14.47 -9.82
CA GLY A 240 -0.82 -13.61 -8.68
C GLY A 240 -1.32 -14.13 -7.34
N ASP A 241 -2.44 -14.87 -7.32
CA ASP A 241 -3.05 -15.45 -6.13
C ASP A 241 -2.82 -16.97 -6.03
N GLY A 242 -1.83 -17.49 -6.74
CA GLY A 242 -1.45 -18.91 -6.71
C GLY A 242 -0.85 -19.35 -5.36
N ARG A 243 -0.89 -20.67 -5.09
CA ARG A 243 -0.52 -21.29 -3.79
C ARG A 243 0.86 -20.89 -3.23
N GLY A 244 1.84 -20.55 -4.07
CA GLY A 244 3.21 -20.26 -3.66
C GLY A 244 3.36 -19.07 -2.71
N ALA A 245 2.49 -18.06 -2.80
CA ALA A 245 2.52 -16.91 -1.88
C ALA A 245 2.09 -17.29 -0.45
N ALA A 246 1.09 -18.16 -0.31
CA ALA A 246 0.49 -18.55 0.96
C ALA A 246 1.30 -19.61 1.74
N GLU A 247 2.08 -20.46 1.07
CA GLU A 247 2.87 -21.52 1.72
C GLU A 247 4.22 -21.02 2.26
N SER A 248 4.71 -19.88 1.77
CA SER A 248 6.04 -19.33 2.08
C SER A 248 6.20 -18.75 3.49
N VAL A 249 5.09 -18.48 4.16
CA VAL A 249 5.05 -17.90 5.51
C VAL A 249 4.50 -18.98 6.43
N GLY A 250 5.37 -19.59 7.23
CA GLY A 250 4.99 -20.63 8.19
C GLY A 250 3.78 -20.19 9.03
N ARG A 251 2.62 -20.78 8.73
CA ARG A 251 1.33 -20.38 9.30
C ARG A 251 1.25 -20.67 10.80
N ARG A 252 0.73 -19.70 11.56
CA ARG A 252 -0.15 -19.96 12.71
C ARG A 252 -1.59 -19.82 12.21
N ASP A 253 -2.45 -20.76 12.56
CA ASP A 253 -3.81 -20.88 12.01
C ASP A 253 -4.76 -19.72 12.39
N ASP A 254 -4.29 -18.72 13.16
CA ASP A 254 -5.14 -17.75 13.87
C ASP A 254 -4.88 -16.26 13.52
N ALA A 255 -4.01 -15.95 12.54
CA ALA A 255 -3.61 -14.56 12.24
C ALA A 255 -4.47 -13.89 11.15
N PRO A 256 -5.22 -12.80 11.44
CA PRO A 256 -6.00 -12.07 10.44
C PRO A 256 -5.11 -11.12 9.61
N CYS A 257 -5.25 -11.15 8.30
CA CYS A 257 -4.32 -10.45 7.38
C CYS A 257 -4.81 -9.09 6.77
N GLY A 258 -5.69 -8.24 7.36
CA GLY A 258 -6.28 -6.95 6.80
C GLY A 258 -5.52 -6.01 5.84
N GLY A 259 -6.17 -5.44 4.77
CA GLY A 259 -5.58 -4.50 3.81
C GLY A 259 -6.58 -3.76 2.87
N PRO A 260 -6.23 -2.60 2.26
CA PRO A 260 -7.18 -1.64 1.67
C PRO A 260 -7.62 -1.93 0.22
N LEU A 261 -6.91 -2.81 -0.47
CA LEU A 261 -7.06 -3.09 -1.91
C LEU A 261 -8.44 -3.72 -2.25
N ASP A 262 -9.13 -4.35 -1.31
CA ASP A 262 -10.53 -4.78 -1.44
C ASP A 262 -11.47 -3.61 -1.84
N ARG A 263 -11.17 -2.38 -1.43
CA ARG A 263 -12.10 -1.24 -1.54
C ARG A 263 -11.65 -0.12 -2.47
N THR A 264 -10.36 0.05 -2.65
CA THR A 264 -9.78 1.03 -3.60
C THR A 264 -9.37 0.42 -4.92
N ASP A 265 -9.26 -0.91 -5.00
CA ASP A 265 -8.71 -1.64 -6.13
C ASP A 265 -7.19 -1.58 -6.34
N HIS A 266 -6.68 -2.24 -7.40
CA HIS A 266 -5.25 -2.28 -7.71
C HIS A 266 -4.77 -0.91 -8.21
N ASP A 267 -4.37 -0.09 -7.26
CA ASP A 267 -3.24 0.82 -7.41
C ASP A 267 -1.97 0.00 -7.15
N ASP A 268 -0.81 0.36 -7.70
CA ASP A 268 0.46 -0.39 -7.56
C ASP A 268 1.05 -0.36 -6.11
N LEU A 269 0.19 -0.35 -5.09
CA LEU A 269 0.45 -0.13 -3.68
C LEU A 269 -0.25 -1.24 -2.86
N GLY A 270 0.49 -2.29 -2.43
CA GLY A 270 -0.03 -3.42 -1.63
C GLY A 270 -0.81 -3.00 -0.37
N ALA A 271 -1.81 -3.73 0.16
CA ALA A 271 -1.95 -5.19 0.17
C ALA A 271 -3.27 -5.71 0.94
N GLU A 272 -3.41 -7.01 1.42
CA GLU A 272 -4.67 -7.76 1.84
C GLU A 272 -4.67 -8.90 2.95
N PRO A 273 -5.88 -9.37 3.48
CA PRO A 273 -6.26 -10.71 4.04
C PRO A 273 -7.36 -11.46 3.28
N GLU A 274 -7.63 -12.70 3.73
CA GLU A 274 -9.01 -13.18 3.95
C GLU A 274 -9.18 -13.95 5.29
N GLU A 275 -10.42 -14.10 5.81
CA GLU A 275 -10.78 -14.94 6.98
C GLU A 275 -11.81 -16.03 6.58
N GLY A 276 -11.58 -17.28 7.00
CA GLY A 276 -12.44 -18.44 6.75
C GLY A 276 -13.04 -19.04 8.03
N ARG A 277 -14.35 -19.30 7.98
CA ARG A 277 -15.25 -19.91 9.01
C ARG A 277 -14.64 -21.01 9.89
N ALA A 278 -14.93 -20.93 11.20
CA ALA A 278 -15.06 -22.10 12.09
C ALA A 278 -16.30 -21.99 13.00
N SER A 279 -17.09 -23.05 13.01
CA SER A 279 -18.25 -23.30 13.88
C SER A 279 -17.82 -23.99 15.19
N GLY A 280 -18.10 -23.41 16.36
CA GLY A 280 -17.89 -24.05 17.68
C GLY A 280 -17.89 -23.05 18.86
N PRO A 281 -18.25 -23.45 20.10
CA PRO A 281 -18.73 -22.51 21.11
C PRO A 281 -17.61 -21.70 21.78
N LEU A 282 -17.83 -20.38 21.87
CA LEU A 282 -17.02 -19.40 22.59
C LEU A 282 -16.63 -19.89 24.00
N ARG A 283 -15.33 -20.01 24.27
CA ARG A 283 -14.78 -19.88 25.62
C ARG A 283 -14.06 -18.54 25.75
N ARG A 284 -14.57 -17.71 26.65
CA ARG A 284 -13.97 -16.44 27.08
C ARG A 284 -12.74 -16.71 27.95
N SER A 285 -11.58 -16.16 27.61
CA SER A 285 -10.66 -15.55 28.59
C SER A 285 -9.45 -14.88 27.91
N GLY A 286 -9.27 -13.58 28.20
CA GLY A 286 -7.95 -12.95 28.31
C GLY A 286 -7.30 -12.40 27.04
N SER A 287 -7.23 -11.06 26.94
CA SER A 287 -6.41 -10.24 26.03
C SER A 287 -6.59 -10.43 24.52
N ASN A 288 -7.69 -9.89 23.98
CA ASN A 288 -7.88 -9.67 22.54
C ASN A 288 -7.44 -8.24 22.17
N ARG A 289 -6.46 -8.09 21.28
CA ARG A 289 -6.29 -6.89 20.44
C ARG A 289 -5.91 -7.34 19.03
N PRO A 290 -6.83 -7.36 18.06
CA PRO A 290 -6.48 -7.58 16.66
C PRO A 290 -5.94 -6.27 16.08
N LEU A 291 -4.79 -6.32 15.40
CA LEU A 291 -4.18 -5.16 14.76
C LEU A 291 -3.80 -5.53 13.32
N SER A 292 -4.65 -5.16 12.37
CA SER A 292 -4.45 -5.29 10.92
C SER A 292 -3.47 -4.24 10.35
N VAL A 293 -2.75 -4.57 9.28
CA VAL A 293 -1.80 -3.66 8.61
C VAL A 293 -2.19 -3.53 7.14
N GLY A 294 -3.35 -2.92 6.88
CA GLY A 294 -3.41 -1.91 5.82
C GLY A 294 -2.64 -0.68 6.30
N LEU A 295 -2.12 0.14 5.39
CA LEU A 295 -1.27 1.31 5.70
C LEU A 295 -1.91 2.36 6.65
N GLN A 296 -3.13 2.13 7.18
CA GLN A 296 -3.96 3.09 7.87
C GLN A 296 -4.57 2.62 9.21
N GLU A 297 -4.42 1.35 9.63
CA GLU A 297 -5.28 0.81 10.70
C GLU A 297 -4.81 1.01 12.17
N HIS A 298 -3.53 1.32 12.47
CA HIS A 298 -3.15 1.71 13.86
C HIS A 298 -2.58 3.12 13.96
N LEU A 299 -3.45 4.04 14.38
CA LEU A 299 -3.12 5.41 14.76
C LEU A 299 -3.32 5.67 16.25
N GLU A 300 -2.75 4.84 17.13
CA GLU A 300 -2.59 5.22 18.53
C GLU A 300 -1.11 5.35 18.86
N PRO A 301 -0.70 6.37 19.63
CA PRO A 301 0.69 6.59 19.97
C PRO A 301 1.23 5.39 20.75
N ALA A 302 2.43 4.94 20.36
CA ALA A 302 3.16 3.94 21.14
C ALA A 302 3.39 4.49 22.55
N SER A 303 2.60 4.01 23.52
CA SER A 303 2.81 4.34 24.92
C SER A 303 4.18 3.80 25.34
N THR A 304 5.04 4.68 25.80
CA THR A 304 6.34 4.36 26.39
C THR A 304 6.15 3.47 27.62
N ARG A 305 6.22 2.15 27.43
CA ARG A 305 6.53 1.21 28.52
C ARG A 305 7.68 0.31 28.11
N ARG A 306 8.86 0.62 28.66
CA ARG A 306 9.93 -0.35 28.83
C ARG A 306 9.37 -1.52 29.64
N VAL A 307 9.43 -2.72 29.10
CA VAL A 307 9.46 -3.94 29.90
C VAL A 307 10.75 -4.64 29.54
N SER A 308 11.56 -4.84 30.58
CA SER A 308 12.81 -5.59 30.63
C SER A 308 12.68 -7.02 30.13
#